data_AF-A0A958SQF0-F1
#
_entry.id   AF-A0A958SQF0-F1
#
_cell.length_a   1.000
_cell.length_b   1.000
_cell.length_c   1.000
_cell.angle_alpha   90.00
_cell.angle_beta   90.00
_cell.angle_gamma   90.00
#
_symmetry.space_group_name_H-M   'P 1'
#
loop_
_entity.id
_entity.type
_entity.pdbx_description
1 polymer ?
#
loop_
_entity_poly.entity_id
_entity_poly.type
_entity_poly.pdbx_seq_one_letter_code
_entity_poly.pdbx_strand_id
1 'polypeptide(L)'
;MKLKWLAILLFNLAGCVLLAQPKNVLGYRIEGDSVVFTFNATDYSKYTNESNGKRVDFDDFNIEQVALSGDFNMWSRDKWIMKKVNDNIYELRKKLTDFTDQFSWEFKFVINGTYWAEPYKETSNTTPAVDENGQNLHVYNLRVYTARASEDGNTTFKLKGFPNAKEVVLTGSFNRWDEHLFKMHQTDDGWTITLQINPGEYEYKFIVDGNWMEDPNNPAKRINEYGGYNSIINVKIPVVFKLHGYQDAKKVVLSGSFNGWNEKELKMTKVDDGWEIAVLLSGGKHHYKYIVDNEWMVDPDNTVKEFDGHGNINSVKMVK
;
A
#
# COMPACT_ATOMS: atom_id res chain seq x y z
N MET A 1 17.17 23.15 -74.51
CA MET A 1 16.36 22.29 -73.63
C MET A 1 17.23 21.79 -72.49
N LYS A 2 17.27 22.51 -71.36
CA LYS A 2 17.83 22.05 -70.07
C LYS A 2 16.78 22.42 -69.03
N LEU A 3 16.13 21.40 -68.47
CA LEU A 3 15.01 21.55 -67.53
C LEU A 3 15.53 21.58 -66.08
N LYS A 4 14.70 22.20 -65.25
CA LYS A 4 14.96 22.80 -63.94
C LYS A 4 15.16 21.76 -62.83
N TRP A 5 16.01 22.09 -61.86
CA TRP A 5 16.02 21.46 -60.54
C TRP A 5 14.78 21.92 -59.76
N LEU A 6 13.95 20.98 -59.29
CA LEU A 6 12.88 21.22 -58.33
C LEU A 6 13.33 20.63 -56.99
N ALA A 7 13.70 21.48 -56.03
CA ALA A 7 13.98 21.07 -54.66
C ALA A 7 12.65 20.80 -53.95
N ILE A 8 12.42 19.55 -53.57
CA ILE A 8 11.28 19.15 -52.73
C ILE A 8 11.68 19.44 -51.28
N LEU A 9 11.15 20.51 -50.70
CA LEU A 9 11.18 20.75 -49.26
C LEU A 9 10.16 19.80 -48.60
N LEU A 10 10.66 18.72 -47.99
CA LEU A 10 9.89 17.88 -47.08
C LEU A 10 9.69 18.63 -45.76
N PHE A 11 8.50 19.22 -45.58
CA PHE A 11 8.03 19.67 -44.28
C PHE A 11 7.79 18.44 -43.38
N ASN A 12 8.73 18.15 -42.50
CA ASN A 12 8.45 17.29 -41.34
C ASN A 12 7.54 18.06 -40.39
N LEU A 13 6.23 17.83 -40.47
CA LEU A 13 5.34 18.11 -39.35
C LEU A 13 5.71 17.13 -38.23
N ALA A 14 6.58 17.57 -37.33
CA ALA A 14 6.71 16.98 -36.00
C ALA A 14 5.38 17.26 -35.28
N GLY A 15 4.43 16.33 -35.41
CA GLY A 15 3.23 16.29 -34.60
C GLY A 15 3.67 16.19 -33.14
N CYS A 16 3.49 17.27 -32.40
CA CYS A 16 3.63 17.30 -30.96
C CYS A 16 2.50 16.41 -30.41
N VAL A 17 2.79 15.13 -30.21
CA VAL A 17 1.94 14.28 -29.37
C VAL A 17 2.13 14.82 -27.97
N LEU A 18 1.20 15.68 -27.54
CA LEU A 18 0.95 15.96 -26.14
C LEU A 18 0.64 14.60 -25.50
N LEU A 19 1.67 13.96 -24.94
CA LEU A 19 1.48 12.92 -23.95
C LEU A 19 0.73 13.60 -22.80
N ALA A 20 -0.56 13.29 -22.67
CA ALA A 20 -1.32 13.68 -21.50
C ALA A 20 -0.56 13.12 -20.29
N GLN A 21 0.06 14.01 -19.52
CA GLN A 21 0.68 13.61 -18.27
C GLN A 21 -0.37 12.94 -17.38
N PRO A 22 0.00 11.91 -16.59
CA PRO A 22 -0.90 11.38 -15.59
C PRO A 22 -1.35 12.54 -14.69
N LYS A 23 -2.66 12.76 -14.72
CA LYS A 23 -3.44 13.79 -14.05
C LYS A 23 -2.86 14.10 -12.65
N ASN A 24 -2.31 15.30 -12.46
CA ASN A 24 -1.58 15.74 -11.26
C ASN A 24 -2.28 15.28 -9.98
N VAL A 25 -1.65 14.34 -9.25
CA VAL A 25 -2.06 13.97 -7.90
C VAL A 25 -1.74 15.16 -6.99
N LEU A 26 -2.76 15.76 -6.36
CA LEU A 26 -2.60 16.89 -5.46
C LEU A 26 -2.70 16.44 -4.00
N GLY A 27 -2.20 17.26 -3.09
CA GLY A 27 -2.29 17.01 -1.65
C GLY A 27 -1.19 16.10 -1.09
N TYR A 28 -0.54 15.24 -1.90
CA TYR A 28 0.59 14.44 -1.43
C TYR A 28 1.51 13.98 -2.56
N ARG A 29 2.73 13.58 -2.18
CA ARG A 29 3.66 12.81 -3.01
C ARG A 29 4.39 11.77 -2.17
N ILE A 30 4.93 10.74 -2.81
CA ILE A 30 5.76 9.73 -2.16
C ILE A 30 7.23 10.04 -2.43
N GLU A 31 8.04 10.05 -1.36
CA GLU A 31 9.49 10.24 -1.43
C GLU A 31 10.18 9.16 -0.58
N GLY A 32 10.76 8.16 -1.24
CA GLY A 32 11.41 7.04 -0.56
C GLY A 32 10.43 6.27 0.33
N ASP A 33 10.73 6.23 1.64
CA ASP A 33 9.90 5.55 2.65
C ASP A 33 8.85 6.45 3.31
N SER A 34 8.64 7.65 2.75
CA SER A 34 7.81 8.69 3.35
C SER A 34 6.74 9.18 2.39
N VAL A 35 5.59 9.57 2.93
CA VAL A 35 4.64 10.44 2.24
C VAL A 35 4.89 11.88 2.67
N VAL A 36 4.91 12.79 1.69
CA VAL A 36 4.96 14.23 1.92
C VAL A 36 3.62 14.82 1.51
N PHE A 37 2.80 15.13 2.50
CA PHE A 37 1.57 15.87 2.27
C PHE A 37 1.92 17.32 1.96
N THR A 38 1.31 17.85 0.91
CA THR A 38 1.59 19.18 0.39
C THR A 38 0.29 19.91 0.22
N PHE A 39 0.08 20.94 1.02
CA PHE A 39 -0.96 21.92 0.77
C PHE A 39 -0.32 23.06 -0.01
N ASN A 40 -0.80 23.28 -1.23
CA ASN A 40 -0.47 24.46 -2.01
C ASN A 40 -1.72 25.32 -2.12
N ALA A 41 -1.66 26.53 -1.55
CA ALA A 41 -2.73 27.50 -1.53
C ALA A 41 -3.34 27.74 -2.91
N THR A 42 -2.52 27.76 -3.97
CA THR A 42 -2.98 28.03 -5.34
C THR A 42 -3.82 26.91 -5.96
N ASP A 43 -3.86 25.73 -5.34
CA ASP A 43 -4.66 24.60 -5.82
C ASP A 43 -6.15 24.75 -5.45
N TYR A 44 -6.50 25.72 -4.60
CA TYR A 44 -7.84 25.92 -4.07
C TYR A 44 -8.40 27.28 -4.45
N SER A 45 -9.67 27.31 -4.86
CA SER A 45 -10.41 28.56 -5.06
C SER A 45 -11.41 28.87 -3.95
N LYS A 46 -11.76 27.86 -3.14
CA LYS A 46 -12.80 27.96 -2.10
C LYS A 46 -12.46 27.15 -0.86
N TYR A 47 -13.00 27.61 0.26
CA TYR A 47 -13.03 26.88 1.52
C TYR A 47 -14.42 26.81 2.13
N THR A 48 -14.65 25.77 2.92
CA THR A 48 -15.89 25.60 3.68
C THR A 48 -15.65 25.88 5.14
N ASN A 49 -16.41 26.79 5.74
CA ASN A 49 -16.39 27.00 7.18
C ASN A 49 -17.12 25.83 7.87
N GLU A 50 -16.43 25.17 8.79
CA GLU A 50 -16.95 23.98 9.49
C GLU A 50 -18.22 24.26 10.30
N SER A 51 -18.33 25.43 10.93
CA SER A 51 -19.45 25.73 11.85
C SER A 51 -20.79 25.90 11.15
N ASN A 52 -20.79 26.30 9.88
CA ASN A 52 -22.00 26.69 9.17
C ASN A 52 -22.06 26.21 7.71
N GLY A 53 -21.06 25.47 7.23
CA GLY A 53 -21.00 24.94 5.88
C GLY A 53 -20.85 26.01 4.78
N LYS A 54 -20.64 27.28 5.13
CA LYS A 54 -20.56 28.37 4.16
C LYS A 54 -19.27 28.24 3.34
N ARG A 55 -19.42 28.18 2.02
CA ARG A 55 -18.30 28.26 1.08
C ARG A 55 -17.91 29.70 0.83
N VAL A 56 -16.62 29.98 0.94
CA VAL A 56 -16.01 31.32 0.78
C VAL A 56 -14.90 31.22 -0.24
N ASP A 57 -14.76 32.23 -1.09
CA ASP A 57 -13.67 32.31 -2.05
C ASP A 57 -12.35 32.57 -1.33
N PHE A 58 -11.25 32.16 -1.95
CA PHE A 58 -9.93 32.17 -1.31
C PHE A 58 -9.25 33.55 -1.29
N ASP A 59 -9.81 34.53 -2.00
CA ASP A 59 -9.26 35.88 -2.13
C ASP A 59 -9.10 36.54 -0.75
N ASP A 60 -7.90 37.06 -0.49
CA ASP A 60 -7.48 37.73 0.76
C ASP A 60 -7.58 36.89 2.06
N PHE A 61 -7.62 35.56 1.95
CA PHE A 61 -7.68 34.69 3.12
C PHE A 61 -6.32 34.55 3.83
N ASN A 62 -6.21 35.04 5.07
CA ASN A 62 -4.98 34.90 5.87
C ASN A 62 -4.81 33.46 6.36
N ILE A 63 -3.74 32.79 5.93
CA ILE A 63 -3.36 31.46 6.39
C ILE A 63 -2.36 31.57 7.53
N GLU A 64 -2.82 31.33 8.76
CA GLU A 64 -1.97 31.27 9.95
C GLU A 64 -1.46 29.86 10.22
N GLN A 65 -2.30 28.86 9.93
CA GLN A 65 -1.99 27.47 10.18
C GLN A 65 -2.68 26.56 9.16
N VAL A 66 -1.99 25.50 8.77
CA VAL A 66 -2.57 24.39 8.01
C VAL A 66 -2.33 23.10 8.80
N ALA A 67 -3.38 22.30 8.97
CA ALA A 67 -3.33 20.97 9.57
C ALA A 67 -3.74 19.91 8.53
N LEU A 68 -3.07 18.76 8.58
CA LEU A 68 -3.49 17.58 7.83
C LEU A 68 -4.54 16.82 8.64
N SER A 69 -5.71 16.56 8.05
CA SER A 69 -6.83 15.91 8.70
C SER A 69 -7.34 14.75 7.86
N GLY A 70 -7.51 13.57 8.45
CA GLY A 70 -8.01 12.39 7.74
C GLY A 70 -8.26 11.21 8.67
N ASP A 71 -8.61 10.05 8.10
CA ASP A 71 -8.95 8.86 8.89
C ASP A 71 -7.82 8.45 9.84
N PHE A 72 -6.57 8.54 9.39
CA PHE A 72 -5.35 8.21 10.15
C PHE A 72 -5.13 9.07 11.40
N ASN A 73 -5.86 10.17 11.56
CA ASN A 73 -5.81 10.98 12.78
C ASN A 73 -7.21 11.36 13.30
N MET A 74 -8.24 10.58 12.94
CA MET A 74 -9.63 10.81 13.35
C MET A 74 -10.13 12.21 13.00
N TRP A 75 -9.79 12.70 11.80
CA TRP A 75 -10.21 13.99 11.29
C TRP A 75 -9.85 15.17 12.22
N SER A 76 -8.69 15.10 12.88
CA SER A 76 -8.23 16.13 13.81
C SER A 76 -7.96 17.44 13.08
N ARG A 77 -8.41 18.56 13.68
CA ARG A 77 -8.24 19.92 13.11
C ARG A 77 -7.03 20.69 13.67
N ASP A 78 -6.42 20.16 14.71
CA ASP A 78 -5.41 20.79 15.55
C ASP A 78 -4.16 19.91 15.78
N LYS A 79 -4.17 18.69 15.24
CA LYS A 79 -3.03 17.78 15.23
C LYS A 79 -2.43 17.74 13.84
N TRP A 80 -1.17 17.29 13.74
CA TRP A 80 -0.48 17.14 12.46
C TRP A 80 -0.42 18.46 11.69
N ILE A 81 -0.01 19.52 12.41
CA ILE A 81 0.23 20.84 11.85
C ILE A 81 1.37 20.78 10.84
N MET A 82 1.12 21.36 9.66
CA MET A 82 2.06 21.40 8.55
C MET A 82 3.06 22.52 8.71
N LYS A 83 4.28 22.30 8.24
CA LYS A 83 5.36 23.30 8.24
C LYS A 83 5.21 24.20 7.02
N LYS A 84 5.17 25.52 7.23
CA LYS A 84 5.25 26.51 6.15
C LYS A 84 6.61 26.39 5.44
N VAL A 85 6.59 26.14 4.13
CA VAL A 85 7.78 26.06 3.26
C VAL A 85 7.99 27.40 2.56
N ASN A 86 6.91 28.01 2.07
CA ASN A 86 6.88 29.37 1.53
C ASN A 86 5.45 29.95 1.69
N ASP A 87 5.16 31.09 1.07
CA ASP A 87 3.86 31.77 1.24
C ASP A 87 2.64 30.95 0.83
N ASN A 88 2.80 30.04 -0.13
CA ASN A 88 1.69 29.22 -0.63
C ASN A 88 1.78 27.77 -0.21
N ILE A 89 2.98 27.27 0.13
CA ILE A 89 3.23 25.84 0.30
C ILE A 89 3.46 25.50 1.78
N TYR A 90 2.71 24.50 2.25
CA TYR A 90 2.85 23.88 3.55
C TYR A 90 3.07 22.38 3.37
N GLU A 91 4.00 21.81 4.12
CA GLU A 91 4.34 20.39 4.01
C GLU A 91 4.34 19.67 5.35
N LEU A 92 3.94 18.40 5.32
CA LEU A 92 4.09 17.47 6.45
C LEU A 92 4.59 16.12 5.95
N ARG A 93 5.71 15.65 6.51
CA ARG A 93 6.27 14.32 6.20
C ARG A 93 5.82 13.30 7.23
N LYS A 94 5.39 12.14 6.76
CA LYS A 94 5.05 10.95 7.58
C LYS A 94 5.66 9.69 6.97
N LYS A 95 5.90 8.67 7.77
CA LYS A 95 6.45 7.40 7.27
C LYS A 95 5.32 6.63 6.60
N LEU A 96 5.61 5.92 5.50
CA LEU A 96 4.63 5.04 4.85
C LEU A 96 4.13 3.95 5.81
N THR A 97 4.97 3.53 6.75
CA THR A 97 4.64 2.58 7.81
C THR A 97 3.62 3.11 8.82
N ASP A 98 3.34 4.42 8.84
CA ASP A 98 2.28 5.00 9.67
C ASP A 98 0.87 4.69 9.10
N PHE A 99 0.79 4.21 7.86
CA PHE A 99 -0.45 4.00 7.10
C PHE A 99 -0.67 2.51 6.81
N THR A 100 -1.01 1.74 7.84
CA THR A 100 -1.12 0.26 7.75
C THR A 100 -2.49 -0.28 7.40
N ASP A 101 -3.54 0.53 7.45
CA ASP A 101 -4.90 0.09 7.13
C ASP A 101 -5.06 -0.18 5.62
N GLN A 102 -5.83 -1.23 5.34
CA GLN A 102 -6.02 -1.79 4.00
C GLN A 102 -6.95 -0.95 3.10
N PHE A 103 -7.55 0.11 3.63
CA PHE A 103 -8.53 0.94 2.92
C PHE A 103 -7.99 2.33 2.59
N SER A 104 -8.67 2.98 1.65
CA SER A 104 -8.38 4.36 1.26
C SER A 104 -8.31 5.29 2.46
N TRP A 105 -7.22 6.04 2.54
CA TRP A 105 -7.04 7.05 3.56
C TRP A 105 -7.65 8.35 3.06
N GLU A 106 -8.86 8.66 3.52
CA GLU A 106 -9.49 9.91 3.16
C GLU A 106 -8.84 11.04 3.97
N PHE A 107 -8.52 12.14 3.29
CA PHE A 107 -7.91 13.29 3.94
C PHE A 107 -8.24 14.62 3.26
N LYS A 108 -8.06 15.68 4.03
CA LYS A 108 -8.17 17.09 3.64
C LYS A 108 -7.18 17.93 4.45
N PHE A 109 -7.15 19.21 4.11
CA PHE A 109 -6.45 20.21 4.90
C PHE A 109 -7.44 21.10 5.63
N VAL A 110 -7.11 21.42 6.88
CA VAL A 110 -7.84 22.36 7.71
C VAL A 110 -6.98 23.60 7.87
N ILE A 111 -7.58 24.75 7.60
CA ILE A 111 -6.92 26.03 7.66
C ILE A 111 -7.46 26.80 8.86
N ASN A 112 -6.54 27.32 9.68
CA ASN A 112 -6.83 28.05 10.93
C ASN A 112 -7.82 27.28 11.85
N GLY A 113 -7.74 25.95 11.86
CA GLY A 113 -8.59 25.06 12.66
C GLY A 113 -10.08 25.01 12.28
N THR A 114 -10.54 25.80 11.30
CA THR A 114 -11.97 26.06 11.07
C THR A 114 -12.42 25.91 9.62
N TYR A 115 -11.50 26.05 8.66
CA TYR A 115 -11.83 26.12 7.24
C TYR A 115 -11.30 24.91 6.49
N TRP A 116 -12.18 24.15 5.85
CA TRP A 116 -11.79 23.01 5.03
C TRP A 116 -11.33 23.44 3.65
N ALA A 117 -10.15 22.98 3.26
CA ALA A 117 -9.65 23.06 1.89
C ALA A 117 -10.48 22.14 0.99
N GLU A 118 -11.27 22.73 0.07
CA GLU A 118 -12.13 21.96 -0.84
C GLU A 118 -11.37 21.62 -2.13
N PRO A 119 -10.86 20.39 -2.31
CA PRO A 119 -10.25 20.01 -3.56
C PRO A 119 -11.23 20.12 -4.72
N TYR A 120 -10.71 20.50 -5.88
CA TYR A 120 -11.50 20.60 -7.09
C TYR A 120 -12.03 19.22 -7.50
N LYS A 121 -13.29 19.18 -7.97
CA LYS A 121 -13.97 17.95 -8.37
C LYS A 121 -13.24 17.12 -9.45
N GLU A 122 -12.36 17.74 -10.25
CA GLU A 122 -11.65 17.06 -11.34
C GLU A 122 -10.30 16.45 -10.94
N THR A 123 -9.87 16.63 -9.69
CA THR A 123 -8.58 16.12 -9.21
C THR A 123 -8.56 14.58 -9.25
N SER A 124 -7.46 14.00 -9.73
CA SER A 124 -7.35 12.58 -10.05
C SER A 124 -7.45 11.63 -8.84
N ASN A 125 -7.18 12.16 -7.65
CA ASN A 125 -7.13 11.41 -6.39
C ASN A 125 -8.27 11.78 -5.42
N THR A 126 -9.36 12.41 -5.86
CA THR A 126 -10.57 12.54 -5.03
C THR A 126 -11.41 11.27 -5.04
N THR A 127 -12.11 10.97 -3.96
CA THR A 127 -13.03 9.83 -3.82
C THR A 127 -14.46 10.33 -3.55
N PRO A 128 -15.53 9.62 -3.98
CA PRO A 128 -16.91 10.03 -3.73
C PRO A 128 -17.36 9.71 -2.29
N ALA A 129 -16.62 10.21 -1.29
CA ALA A 129 -16.99 10.13 0.10
C ALA A 129 -18.24 11.00 0.35
N VAL A 130 -19.18 10.50 1.15
CA VAL A 130 -20.41 11.21 1.52
C VAL A 130 -20.64 11.13 3.03
N ASP A 131 -21.30 12.15 3.58
CA ASP A 131 -21.78 12.13 4.96
C ASP A 131 -23.05 11.26 5.12
N GLU A 132 -23.58 11.20 6.34
CA GLU A 132 -24.81 10.45 6.68
C GLU A 132 -26.05 10.90 5.87
N ASN A 133 -26.02 12.11 5.32
CA ASN A 133 -27.09 12.70 4.52
C ASN A 133 -26.85 12.55 3.00
N GLY A 134 -25.78 11.88 2.60
CA GLY A 134 -25.39 11.69 1.20
C GLY A 134 -24.70 12.92 0.57
N GLN A 135 -24.32 13.92 1.37
CA GLN A 135 -23.59 15.08 0.88
C GLN A 135 -22.12 14.75 0.66
N ASN A 136 -21.59 15.11 -0.51
CA ASN A 136 -20.19 14.83 -0.87
C ASN A 136 -19.23 15.59 0.05
N LEU A 137 -18.31 14.86 0.67
CA LEU A 137 -17.29 15.37 1.58
C LEU A 137 -16.08 15.95 0.86
N HIS A 138 -15.94 15.75 -0.46
CA HIS A 138 -14.86 16.26 -1.32
C HIS A 138 -13.46 15.94 -0.79
N VAL A 139 -13.17 14.71 -0.42
CA VAL A 139 -11.89 14.36 0.22
C VAL A 139 -10.87 13.86 -0.80
N TYR A 140 -9.59 14.10 -0.52
CA TYR A 140 -8.52 13.36 -1.20
C TYR A 140 -8.49 11.92 -0.68
N ASN A 141 -7.99 11.02 -1.51
CA ASN A 141 -7.71 9.65 -1.16
C ASN A 141 -6.19 9.45 -1.25
N LEU A 142 -5.55 9.28 -0.10
CA LEU A 142 -4.17 8.87 -0.04
C LEU A 142 -4.10 7.39 -0.45
N ARG A 143 -3.63 7.18 -1.68
CA ARG A 143 -3.39 5.85 -2.23
C ARG A 143 -2.03 5.38 -1.74
N VAL A 144 -1.99 4.81 -0.53
CA VAL A 144 -0.80 4.10 -0.06
C VAL A 144 -0.81 2.70 -0.68
N TYR A 145 0.26 2.40 -1.41
CA TYR A 145 0.50 1.07 -1.94
C TYR A 145 1.02 0.18 -0.81
N THR A 146 0.57 -1.08 -0.77
CA THR A 146 1.08 -2.07 0.20
C THR A 146 2.40 -2.69 -0.25
N ALA A 147 2.94 -2.20 -1.36
CA ALA A 147 4.24 -2.52 -1.91
C ALA A 147 5.03 -1.24 -2.22
N ARG A 148 6.36 -1.30 -2.09
CA ARG A 148 7.30 -0.31 -2.63
C ARG A 148 8.47 -1.00 -3.29
N ALA A 149 9.05 -0.40 -4.32
CA ALA A 149 10.31 -0.90 -4.89
C ALA A 149 11.44 -0.80 -3.87
N SER A 150 12.23 -1.86 -3.72
CA SER A 150 13.35 -1.94 -2.78
C SER A 150 14.29 -3.05 -3.23
N GLU A 151 15.57 -2.74 -3.46
CA GLU A 151 16.57 -3.75 -3.84
C GLU A 151 16.77 -4.82 -2.76
N ASP A 152 16.55 -4.45 -1.50
CA ASP A 152 16.57 -5.29 -0.29
C ASP A 152 15.16 -5.78 0.14
N GLY A 153 14.17 -5.65 -0.74
CA GLY A 153 12.78 -5.99 -0.44
C GLY A 153 12.57 -7.48 -0.21
N ASN A 154 11.48 -7.80 0.49
CA ASN A 154 11.15 -9.18 0.86
C ASN A 154 10.58 -10.06 -0.27
N THR A 155 10.24 -9.50 -1.44
CA THR A 155 9.58 -10.22 -2.53
C THR A 155 10.18 -9.86 -3.88
N THR A 156 10.67 -10.85 -4.63
CA THR A 156 11.20 -10.65 -5.99
C THR A 156 10.28 -11.27 -7.02
N PHE A 157 9.80 -10.45 -7.97
CA PHE A 157 9.04 -10.91 -9.13
C PHE A 157 9.99 -11.11 -10.31
N LYS A 158 9.76 -12.18 -11.07
CA LYS A 158 10.56 -12.52 -12.24
C LYS A 158 9.65 -12.92 -13.39
N LEU A 159 9.85 -12.31 -14.56
CA LEU A 159 9.22 -12.71 -15.82
C LEU A 159 10.31 -13.21 -16.76
N LYS A 160 10.30 -14.52 -17.05
CA LYS A 160 11.29 -15.14 -17.92
C LYS A 160 11.04 -14.80 -19.39
N GLY A 161 12.10 -14.48 -20.15
CA GLY A 161 12.05 -14.20 -21.59
C GLY A 161 11.78 -12.74 -21.94
N PHE A 162 11.17 -12.51 -23.11
CA PHE A 162 10.90 -11.16 -23.66
C PHE A 162 12.16 -10.28 -23.85
N PRO A 163 13.22 -10.77 -24.52
CA PRO A 163 14.48 -10.03 -24.67
C PRO A 163 14.35 -8.77 -25.54
N ASN A 164 13.31 -8.72 -26.38
CA ASN A 164 13.04 -7.59 -27.28
C ASN A 164 11.95 -6.65 -26.76
N ALA A 165 11.39 -6.90 -25.58
CA ALA A 165 10.42 -5.99 -24.98
C ALA A 165 11.11 -4.67 -24.63
N LYS A 166 10.41 -3.55 -24.82
CA LYS A 166 10.93 -2.22 -24.48
C LYS A 166 10.62 -1.88 -23.03
N GLU A 167 9.47 -2.33 -22.54
CA GLU A 167 9.03 -2.07 -21.19
C GLU A 167 8.24 -3.26 -20.64
N VAL A 168 8.55 -3.63 -19.40
CA VAL A 168 7.74 -4.57 -18.61
C VAL A 168 7.37 -3.88 -17.31
N VAL A 169 6.08 -3.87 -16.98
CA VAL A 169 5.56 -3.34 -15.72
C VAL A 169 4.90 -4.45 -14.92
N LEU A 170 5.20 -4.51 -13.63
CA LEU A 170 4.47 -5.32 -12.65
C LEU A 170 3.29 -4.52 -12.10
N THR A 171 2.09 -5.10 -12.11
CA THR A 171 0.88 -4.44 -11.60
C THR A 171 0.02 -5.43 -10.83
N GLY A 172 -0.70 -4.97 -9.79
CA GLY A 172 -1.48 -5.85 -8.94
C GLY A 172 -2.27 -5.14 -7.85
N SER A 173 -2.95 -5.91 -7.00
CA SER A 173 -3.73 -5.36 -5.90
C SER A 173 -2.88 -4.54 -4.93
N PHE A 174 -1.59 -4.89 -4.76
CA PHE A 174 -0.67 -4.16 -3.88
C PHE A 174 -0.35 -2.72 -4.35
N ASN A 175 -0.51 -2.42 -5.65
CA ASN A 175 -0.35 -1.08 -6.21
C ASN A 175 -1.65 -0.55 -6.84
N ARG A 176 -2.80 -1.15 -6.52
CA ARG A 176 -4.12 -0.80 -7.09
C ARG A 176 -4.13 -0.82 -8.62
N TRP A 177 -3.43 -1.81 -9.19
CA TRP A 177 -3.32 -2.02 -10.63
C TRP A 177 -2.69 -0.85 -11.40
N ASP A 178 -1.83 -0.07 -10.76
CA ASP A 178 -1.08 1.03 -11.41
C ASP A 178 -0.16 0.50 -12.52
N GLU A 179 -0.39 0.95 -13.75
CA GLU A 179 0.28 0.48 -14.97
C GLU A 179 1.64 1.13 -15.23
N HIS A 180 2.10 2.03 -14.36
CA HIS A 180 3.31 2.83 -14.59
C HIS A 180 4.31 2.78 -13.43
N LEU A 181 3.86 2.37 -12.24
CA LEU A 181 4.66 2.46 -11.02
C LEU A 181 5.87 1.53 -10.97
N PHE A 182 5.67 0.23 -11.23
CA PHE A 182 6.68 -0.80 -10.98
C PHE A 182 7.27 -1.34 -12.28
N LYS A 183 8.05 -0.49 -12.96
CA LYS A 183 8.84 -0.89 -14.12
C LYS A 183 9.91 -1.90 -13.71
N MET A 184 9.98 -3.02 -14.42
CA MET A 184 10.93 -4.09 -14.16
C MET A 184 12.27 -3.81 -14.84
N HIS A 185 13.35 -4.34 -14.27
CA HIS A 185 14.69 -4.29 -14.83
C HIS A 185 14.93 -5.49 -15.73
N GLN A 186 15.48 -5.26 -16.92
CA GLN A 186 15.89 -6.32 -17.81
C GLN A 186 17.15 -7.02 -17.27
N THR A 187 17.21 -8.33 -17.48
CA THR A 187 18.28 -9.26 -17.06
C THR A 187 18.59 -10.22 -18.21
N ASP A 188 19.63 -11.05 -18.07
CA ASP A 188 20.03 -12.01 -19.10
C ASP A 188 18.95 -13.06 -19.40
N ASP A 189 18.09 -13.41 -18.43
CA ASP A 189 17.06 -14.45 -18.55
C ASP A 189 15.62 -13.91 -18.60
N GLY A 190 15.44 -12.60 -18.50
CA GLY A 190 14.14 -11.93 -18.59
C GLY A 190 14.08 -10.61 -17.85
N TRP A 191 13.08 -10.43 -17.00
CA TRP A 191 12.80 -9.19 -16.29
C TRP A 191 12.61 -9.43 -14.80
N THR A 192 13.10 -8.54 -13.95
CA THR A 192 12.95 -8.65 -12.50
C THR A 192 12.65 -7.33 -11.81
N ILE A 193 11.92 -7.39 -10.70
CA ILE A 193 11.81 -6.29 -9.75
C ILE A 193 11.69 -6.86 -8.34
N THR A 194 12.33 -6.20 -7.38
CA THR A 194 12.22 -6.53 -5.96
C THR A 194 11.39 -5.46 -5.26
N LEU A 195 10.38 -5.92 -4.54
CA LEU A 195 9.44 -5.11 -3.79
C LEU A 195 9.54 -5.46 -2.31
N GLN A 196 9.43 -4.44 -1.46
CA GLN A 196 9.05 -4.61 -0.06
C GLN A 196 7.52 -4.58 -0.01
N ILE A 197 6.90 -5.72 0.31
CA ILE A 197 5.43 -5.89 0.36
C ILE A 197 5.01 -6.33 1.76
N ASN A 198 3.90 -5.81 2.27
CA ASN A 198 3.32 -6.31 3.51
C ASN A 198 2.91 -7.80 3.35
N PRO A 199 2.92 -8.60 4.43
CA PRO A 199 2.47 -9.98 4.35
C PRO A 199 0.98 -10.06 4.00
N GLY A 200 0.62 -10.94 3.07
CA GLY A 200 -0.75 -11.01 2.56
C GLY A 200 -0.84 -11.71 1.22
N GLU A 201 -2.07 -11.97 0.79
CA GLU A 201 -2.36 -12.51 -0.53
C GLU A 201 -2.64 -11.36 -1.51
N TYR A 202 -1.99 -11.40 -2.66
CA TYR A 202 -2.10 -10.40 -3.71
C TYR A 202 -2.36 -11.02 -5.07
N GLU A 203 -3.13 -10.31 -5.87
CA GLU A 203 -3.33 -10.61 -7.29
C GLU A 203 -2.42 -9.71 -8.12
N TYR A 204 -1.84 -10.23 -9.19
CA TYR A 204 -0.94 -9.47 -10.06
C TYR A 204 -0.95 -9.96 -11.51
N LYS A 205 -0.42 -9.11 -12.39
CA LYS A 205 -0.13 -9.33 -13.81
C LYS A 205 1.14 -8.60 -14.22
N PHE A 206 1.66 -8.95 -15.39
CA PHE A 206 2.66 -8.16 -16.10
C PHE A 206 2.00 -7.42 -17.27
N ILE A 207 2.54 -6.24 -17.59
CA ILE A 207 2.23 -5.52 -18.82
C ILE A 207 3.52 -5.50 -19.64
N VAL A 208 3.53 -6.16 -20.80
CA VAL A 208 4.69 -6.23 -21.70
C VAL A 208 4.38 -5.42 -22.96
N ASP A 209 5.08 -4.31 -23.15
CA ASP A 209 4.85 -3.36 -24.24
C ASP A 209 3.35 -2.99 -24.41
N GLY A 210 2.68 -2.73 -23.28
CA GLY A 210 1.25 -2.39 -23.23
C GLY A 210 0.29 -3.59 -23.23
N ASN A 211 0.77 -4.83 -23.34
CA ASN A 211 -0.07 -6.02 -23.36
C ASN A 211 -0.13 -6.69 -21.98
N TRP A 212 -1.33 -6.80 -21.44
CA TRP A 212 -1.58 -7.47 -20.16
C TRP A 212 -1.41 -8.98 -20.28
N MET A 213 -0.65 -9.57 -19.36
CA MET A 213 -0.45 -11.01 -19.29
C MET A 213 -0.35 -11.51 -17.85
N GLU A 214 -0.80 -12.74 -17.64
CA GLU A 214 -0.54 -13.49 -16.41
C GLU A 214 0.92 -13.88 -16.31
N ASP A 215 1.38 -14.20 -15.10
CA ASP A 215 2.65 -14.89 -14.94
C ASP A 215 2.55 -16.32 -15.50
N PRO A 216 3.27 -16.65 -16.58
CA PRO A 216 3.20 -17.96 -17.21
C PRO A 216 3.81 -19.07 -16.33
N ASN A 217 4.66 -18.71 -15.36
CA ASN A 217 5.33 -19.65 -14.46
C ASN A 217 4.61 -19.79 -13.11
N ASN A 218 3.57 -18.99 -12.85
CA ASN A 218 2.80 -19.10 -11.62
C ASN A 218 1.49 -19.89 -11.85
N PRO A 219 1.36 -21.11 -11.28
CA PRO A 219 0.13 -21.89 -11.41
C PRO A 219 -1.02 -21.35 -10.54
N ALA A 220 -0.73 -20.56 -9.50
CA ALA A 220 -1.76 -20.00 -8.63
C ALA A 220 -2.45 -18.83 -9.33
N LYS A 221 -3.76 -18.96 -9.57
CA LYS A 221 -4.54 -18.03 -10.38
C LYS A 221 -5.95 -17.83 -9.83
N ARG A 222 -6.52 -16.65 -10.06
CA ARG A 222 -7.92 -16.31 -9.73
C ARG A 222 -8.63 -15.78 -10.97
N ILE A 223 -9.89 -16.18 -11.16
CA ILE A 223 -10.74 -15.61 -12.22
C ILE A 223 -10.92 -14.11 -11.95
N ASN A 224 -10.73 -13.29 -12.98
CA ASN A 224 -10.96 -11.85 -12.89
C ASN A 224 -12.30 -11.44 -13.53
N GLU A 225 -12.67 -10.17 -13.33
CA GLU A 225 -13.94 -9.59 -13.77
C GLU A 225 -14.12 -9.55 -15.29
N TYR A 226 -13.04 -9.80 -16.05
CA TYR A 226 -13.02 -9.79 -17.52
C TYR A 226 -13.04 -11.19 -18.13
N GLY A 227 -13.27 -12.23 -17.33
CA GLY A 227 -13.31 -13.61 -17.79
C GLY A 227 -11.94 -14.23 -18.08
N GLY A 228 -10.85 -13.55 -17.72
CA GLY A 228 -9.48 -14.10 -17.71
C GLY A 228 -9.04 -14.47 -16.30
N TYR A 229 -7.72 -14.64 -16.08
CA TYR A 229 -7.17 -14.87 -14.74
C TYR A 229 -6.17 -13.79 -14.32
N ASN A 230 -6.03 -13.58 -13.03
CA ASN A 230 -4.90 -12.90 -12.40
C ASN A 230 -3.99 -13.96 -11.75
N SER A 231 -2.68 -13.71 -11.70
CA SER A 231 -1.76 -14.55 -10.93
C SER A 231 -1.85 -14.20 -9.45
N ILE A 232 -1.68 -15.18 -8.56
CA ILE A 232 -1.77 -14.98 -7.10
C ILE A 232 -0.39 -15.18 -6.47
N ILE A 233 0.00 -14.28 -5.57
CA ILE A 233 1.16 -14.45 -4.71
C ILE A 233 0.74 -14.30 -3.24
N ASN A 234 1.19 -15.20 -2.38
CA ASN A 234 1.00 -15.11 -0.93
C ASN A 234 2.34 -14.74 -0.27
N VAL A 235 2.49 -13.48 0.09
CA VAL A 235 3.68 -12.92 0.74
C VAL A 235 3.66 -13.30 2.22
N LYS A 236 4.72 -13.96 2.68
CA LYS A 236 4.89 -14.39 4.07
C LYS A 236 6.12 -13.77 4.69
N ILE A 237 6.05 -13.45 5.98
CA ILE A 237 7.20 -12.96 6.76
C ILE A 237 7.57 -13.93 7.88
N PRO A 238 8.84 -13.97 8.32
CA PRO A 238 9.23 -14.71 9.51
C PRO A 238 8.58 -14.14 10.76
N VAL A 239 7.86 -14.97 11.49
CA VAL A 239 7.26 -14.63 12.78
C VAL A 239 7.88 -15.53 13.85
N VAL A 240 8.55 -14.90 14.81
CA VAL A 240 9.14 -15.61 15.95
C VAL A 240 8.07 -15.81 17.03
N PHE A 241 7.86 -17.06 17.41
CA PHE A 241 7.08 -17.47 18.56
C PHE A 241 8.04 -17.82 19.68
N LYS A 242 7.73 -17.34 20.89
CA LYS A 242 8.53 -17.58 22.09
C LYS A 242 7.64 -18.10 23.21
N LEU A 243 8.13 -19.12 23.90
CA LEU A 243 7.55 -19.61 25.14
C LEU A 243 8.60 -19.43 26.24
N HIS A 244 8.37 -18.50 27.17
CA HIS A 244 9.30 -18.26 28.28
C HIS A 244 9.16 -19.38 29.33
N GLY A 245 10.29 -19.79 29.91
CA GLY A 245 10.36 -20.84 30.93
C GLY A 245 10.36 -22.27 30.36
N TYR A 246 9.84 -23.23 31.12
CA TYR A 246 9.77 -24.64 30.75
C TYR A 246 11.13 -25.25 30.39
N GLN A 247 12.20 -24.85 31.09
CA GLN A 247 13.55 -25.34 30.83
C GLN A 247 13.69 -26.83 31.12
N ASP A 248 12.85 -27.42 31.96
CA ASP A 248 12.88 -28.87 32.22
C ASP A 248 12.10 -29.69 31.18
N ALA A 249 11.37 -29.03 30.28
CA ALA A 249 10.62 -29.72 29.23
C ALA A 249 11.55 -30.46 28.28
N LYS A 250 11.11 -31.63 27.80
CA LYS A 250 11.89 -32.43 26.83
C LYS A 250 11.59 -32.00 25.41
N LYS A 251 10.35 -31.56 25.14
CA LYS A 251 9.88 -31.20 23.81
C LYS A 251 8.82 -30.12 23.90
N VAL A 252 8.98 -29.08 23.09
CA VAL A 252 7.96 -28.07 22.82
C VAL A 252 7.64 -28.04 21.33
N VAL A 253 6.36 -28.04 20.97
CA VAL A 253 5.88 -27.89 19.59
C VAL A 253 4.93 -26.72 19.51
N LEU A 254 5.10 -25.87 18.50
CA LEU A 254 4.12 -24.86 18.13
C LEU A 254 3.06 -25.50 17.22
N SER A 255 1.79 -25.23 17.46
CA SER A 255 0.70 -25.73 16.61
C SER A 255 -0.40 -24.69 16.46
N GLY A 256 -0.96 -24.56 15.26
CA GLY A 256 -1.93 -23.50 14.97
C GLY A 256 -2.61 -23.58 13.61
N SER A 257 -3.38 -22.55 13.28
CA SER A 257 -4.15 -22.46 12.02
C SER A 257 -3.26 -22.57 10.78
N PHE A 258 -2.03 -22.06 10.85
CA PHE A 258 -1.08 -22.02 9.73
C PHE A 258 -0.44 -23.38 9.37
N ASN A 259 -0.55 -24.39 10.24
CA ASN A 259 -0.11 -25.76 9.94
C ASN A 259 -1.24 -26.78 10.16
N GLY A 260 -2.50 -26.33 10.17
CA GLY A 260 -3.66 -27.21 10.37
C GLY A 260 -3.64 -27.95 11.70
N TRP A 261 -3.15 -27.31 12.76
CA TRP A 261 -3.02 -27.88 14.10
C TRP A 261 -2.15 -29.15 14.16
N ASN A 262 -1.16 -29.27 13.27
CA ASN A 262 -0.21 -30.38 13.29
C ASN A 262 0.66 -30.36 14.56
N GLU A 263 0.80 -31.50 15.22
CA GLU A 263 1.46 -31.67 16.53
C GLU A 263 2.94 -32.08 16.44
N LYS A 264 3.50 -32.19 15.23
CA LYS A 264 4.79 -32.86 15.00
C LYS A 264 5.79 -32.03 14.20
N GLU A 265 5.30 -31.13 13.34
CA GLU A 265 6.14 -30.42 12.37
C GLU A 265 6.98 -29.30 13.00
N LEU A 266 6.38 -28.45 13.81
CA LEU A 266 7.00 -27.19 14.26
C LEU A 266 7.61 -27.33 15.66
N LYS A 267 8.61 -28.20 15.78
CA LYS A 267 9.36 -28.38 17.03
C LYS A 267 10.19 -27.14 17.34
N MET A 268 10.02 -26.60 18.55
CA MET A 268 10.73 -25.39 19.00
C MET A 268 12.14 -25.73 19.46
N THR A 269 13.03 -24.74 19.35
CA THR A 269 14.42 -24.81 19.80
C THR A 269 14.52 -24.23 21.20
N LYS A 270 15.21 -24.93 22.10
CA LYS A 270 15.47 -24.46 23.45
C LYS A 270 16.51 -23.33 23.43
N VAL A 271 16.23 -22.26 24.18
CA VAL A 271 17.08 -21.07 24.37
C VAL A 271 17.20 -20.76 25.86
N ASP A 272 18.02 -19.79 26.24
CA ASP A 272 18.36 -19.50 27.63
C ASP A 272 17.13 -19.18 28.51
N ASP A 273 16.16 -18.43 27.95
CA ASP A 273 14.95 -17.99 28.64
C ASP A 273 13.71 -18.84 28.31
N GLY A 274 13.85 -19.92 27.53
CA GLY A 274 12.74 -20.83 27.22
C GLY A 274 12.89 -21.51 25.86
N TRP A 275 11.92 -21.29 24.97
CA TRP A 275 11.84 -21.96 23.67
C TRP A 275 11.42 -20.98 22.57
N GLU A 276 11.98 -21.12 21.37
CA GLU A 276 11.58 -20.31 20.22
C GLU A 276 11.52 -21.08 18.90
N ILE A 277 10.73 -20.54 17.96
CA ILE A 277 10.71 -20.97 16.56
C ILE A 277 10.30 -19.81 15.67
N ALA A 278 10.90 -19.71 14.48
CA ALA A 278 10.47 -18.79 13.44
C ALA A 278 9.61 -19.53 12.39
N VAL A 279 8.42 -18.99 12.08
CA VAL A 279 7.49 -19.55 11.09
C VAL A 279 7.14 -18.49 10.05
N LEU A 280 7.14 -18.86 8.77
CA LEU A 280 6.68 -17.98 7.69
C LEU A 280 5.15 -17.89 7.69
N LEU A 281 4.61 -16.72 8.02
CA LEU A 281 3.16 -16.47 8.07
C LEU A 281 2.75 -15.36 7.10
N SER A 282 1.59 -15.54 6.48
CA SER A 282 0.89 -14.49 5.73
C SER A 282 0.21 -13.51 6.68
N GLY A 283 -0.19 -12.36 6.16
CA GLY A 283 -0.95 -11.36 6.92
C GLY A 283 -2.28 -11.95 7.41
N GLY A 284 -2.77 -11.42 8.52
CA GLY A 284 -4.05 -11.80 9.11
C GLY A 284 -3.96 -12.36 10.53
N LYS A 285 -5.08 -12.96 10.95
CA LYS A 285 -5.26 -13.54 12.28
C LYS A 285 -4.88 -15.02 12.27
N HIS A 286 -3.98 -15.42 13.16
CA HIS A 286 -3.55 -16.81 13.33
C HIS A 286 -3.80 -17.27 14.76
N HIS A 287 -4.49 -18.42 14.90
CA HIS A 287 -4.67 -19.07 16.20
C HIS A 287 -3.55 -20.06 16.44
N TYR A 288 -3.05 -20.14 17.67
CA TYR A 288 -2.00 -21.08 18.04
C TYR A 288 -2.05 -21.49 19.53
N LYS A 289 -1.31 -22.57 19.81
CA LYS A 289 -0.99 -23.11 21.13
C LYS A 289 0.41 -23.72 21.10
N TYR A 290 0.93 -24.01 22.29
CA TYR A 290 2.11 -24.85 22.47
C TYR A 290 1.70 -26.24 22.95
N ILE A 291 2.49 -27.24 22.60
CA ILE A 291 2.42 -28.59 23.14
C ILE A 291 3.73 -28.81 23.89
N VAL A 292 3.67 -28.83 25.21
CA VAL A 292 4.83 -29.03 26.10
C VAL A 292 4.74 -30.42 26.69
N ASP A 293 5.67 -31.31 26.34
CA ASP A 293 5.70 -32.70 26.79
C ASP A 293 4.35 -33.45 26.65
N ASN A 294 3.67 -33.20 25.52
CA ASN A 294 2.35 -33.72 25.12
C ASN A 294 1.12 -33.02 25.74
N GLU A 295 1.33 -31.99 26.55
CA GLU A 295 0.24 -31.19 27.11
C GLU A 295 0.00 -29.93 26.29
N TRP A 296 -1.25 -29.73 25.84
CA TRP A 296 -1.66 -28.53 25.13
C TRP A 296 -1.81 -27.35 26.09
N MET A 297 -1.21 -26.22 25.75
CA MET A 297 -1.35 -24.99 26.51
C MET A 297 -1.44 -23.76 25.61
N VAL A 298 -2.21 -22.78 26.06
CA VAL A 298 -2.17 -21.44 25.48
C VAL A 298 -0.85 -20.76 25.86
N ASP A 299 -0.43 -19.80 25.05
CA ASP A 299 0.68 -18.94 25.36
C ASP A 299 0.39 -18.16 26.67
N PRO A 300 1.19 -18.36 27.73
CA PRO A 300 0.99 -17.68 29.01
C PRO A 300 1.18 -16.16 28.90
N ASP A 301 2.10 -15.72 28.03
CA ASP A 301 2.50 -14.32 27.89
C ASP A 301 1.61 -13.56 26.90
N ASN A 302 0.90 -14.29 26.03
CA ASN A 302 -0.06 -13.67 25.12
C ASN A 302 -1.38 -13.36 25.83
N THR A 303 -1.70 -12.07 25.94
CA THR A 303 -2.98 -11.59 26.50
C THR A 303 -4.15 -11.70 25.52
N VAL A 304 -3.88 -11.83 24.21
CA VAL A 304 -4.92 -11.92 23.17
C VAL A 304 -5.28 -13.39 22.95
N LYS A 305 -6.47 -13.77 23.43
CA LYS A 305 -7.00 -15.13 23.39
C LYS A 305 -8.41 -15.12 22.82
N GLU A 306 -8.77 -16.17 22.10
CA GLU A 306 -10.08 -16.29 21.45
C GLU A 306 -10.67 -17.68 21.63
N PHE A 307 -11.98 -17.73 21.86
CA PHE A 307 -12.76 -18.95 21.96
C PHE A 307 -13.13 -19.45 20.56
N ASP A 308 -12.94 -20.73 20.28
CA ASP A 308 -13.14 -21.31 18.95
C ASP A 308 -14.57 -21.80 18.68
N GLY A 309 -15.50 -21.64 19.62
CA GLY A 309 -16.87 -22.14 19.48
C GLY A 309 -17.04 -23.63 19.81
N HIS A 310 -15.95 -24.36 20.04
CA HIS A 310 -15.91 -25.80 20.26
C HIS A 310 -15.41 -26.18 21.67
N GLY A 311 -15.37 -25.22 22.59
CA GLY A 311 -14.93 -25.45 23.96
C GLY A 311 -13.45 -25.12 24.20
N ASN A 312 -12.69 -24.71 23.18
CA ASN A 312 -11.28 -24.39 23.35
C ASN A 312 -11.00 -22.89 23.29
N ILE A 313 -9.98 -22.49 24.04
CA ILE A 313 -9.39 -21.16 23.96
C ILE A 313 -8.03 -21.27 23.27
N ASN A 314 -7.76 -20.39 22.31
CA ASN A 314 -6.51 -20.34 21.56
C ASN A 314 -5.84 -18.98 21.75
N SER A 315 -4.50 -18.96 21.66
CA SER A 315 -3.75 -17.70 21.60
C SER A 315 -3.83 -17.12 20.20
N VAL A 316 -3.82 -15.80 20.08
CA VAL A 316 -3.99 -15.12 18.78
C VAL A 316 -2.72 -14.35 18.43
N LYS A 317 -2.18 -14.62 17.24
CA LYS A 317 -1.10 -13.84 16.63
C LYS A 317 -1.65 -13.08 15.44
N MET A 318 -1.65 -11.75 15.53
CA MET A 318 -1.91 -10.87 14.39
C MET A 318 -0.61 -10.62 13.63
N VAL A 319 -0.64 -10.86 12.32
CA VAL A 319 0.45 -10.55 11.39
C VAL A 319 -0.05 -9.43 10.49
N LYS A 320 0.68 -8.32 10.43
CA LYS A 320 0.35 -7.11 9.66
C LYS A 320 1.43 -6.79 8.66
#